data_AF-A0A196MT35-F1
#
_entry.id   AF-A0A196MT35-F1
#
_cell.length_a   1.000
_cell.length_b   1.000
_cell.length_c   1.000
_cell.angle_alpha   90.00
_cell.angle_beta   90.00
_cell.angle_gamma   90.00
#
_symmetry.space_group_name_H-M   'P 1'
#
loop_
_entity.id
_entity.type
_entity.pdbx_description
1 polymer ?
#
loop_
_entity_poly.entity_id
_entity_poly.type
_entity_poly.pdbx_seq_one_letter_code
_entity_poly.pdbx_strand_id
1 'polypeptide(L)'
;MIFDDFYPHARVGLAALAQDMADHGAQRDAPIRTIFGLLGDRWSMLVLLLLAVAPFRHAELRRLLDRLSAEGRISQRVLTLKLRLLERNGLVARSVSEDVPPKVGYALTPLGAELVEEARRLLGWVQASSVQINQARAAFDRMEDV
;
A
#
# COMPACT_ATOMS: atom_id res chain seq x y z
N MET A 1 -3.26 -9.69 31.73
CA MET A 1 -4.17 -9.40 32.85
C MET A 1 -3.54 -8.33 33.76
N ILE A 2 -3.26 -7.14 33.21
CA ILE A 2 -2.73 -5.94 33.91
C ILE A 2 -3.41 -4.65 33.35
N PHE A 3 -3.98 -4.70 32.13
CA PHE A 3 -4.64 -3.56 31.50
C PHE A 3 -6.10 -3.32 31.92
N ASP A 4 -6.76 -4.29 32.57
CA ASP A 4 -8.22 -4.23 32.82
C ASP A 4 -8.64 -3.25 33.93
N ASP A 5 -7.77 -2.94 34.90
CA ASP A 5 -8.16 -2.16 36.09
C ASP A 5 -8.01 -0.63 35.93
N PHE A 6 -7.20 -0.14 34.97
CA PHE A 6 -6.88 1.29 34.85
C PHE A 6 -7.69 2.07 33.81
N TYR A 7 -8.37 1.39 32.89
CA TYR A 7 -9.09 2.05 31.78
C TYR A 7 -10.45 1.36 31.49
N PRO A 8 -11.46 1.57 32.34
CA PRO A 8 -12.76 0.88 32.20
C PRO A 8 -13.47 1.19 30.87
N HIS A 9 -13.24 2.36 30.28
CA HIS A 9 -13.73 2.72 28.94
C HIS A 9 -12.91 2.07 27.82
N ALA A 10 -11.63 1.78 28.06
CA ALA A 10 -10.81 1.04 27.11
C ALA A 10 -11.26 -0.42 27.01
N ARG A 11 -11.84 -1.01 28.05
CA ARG A 11 -12.32 -2.41 28.01
C ARG A 11 -13.35 -2.64 26.91
N VAL A 12 -14.32 -1.73 26.78
CA VAL A 12 -15.35 -1.78 25.74
C VAL A 12 -14.73 -1.50 24.35
N GLY A 13 -13.87 -0.49 24.24
CA GLY A 13 -13.19 -0.17 22.99
C GLY A 13 -12.26 -1.28 22.50
N LEU A 14 -11.52 -1.93 23.41
CA LEU A 14 -10.62 -3.05 23.11
C LEU A 14 -11.39 -4.31 22.74
N ALA A 15 -12.53 -4.58 23.40
CA ALA A 15 -13.38 -5.70 23.03
C ALA A 15 -13.99 -5.51 21.64
N ALA A 16 -14.47 -4.30 21.31
CA ALA A 16 -14.99 -3.97 19.99
C ALA A 16 -13.91 -4.08 18.90
N LEU A 17 -12.71 -3.56 19.15
CA LEU A 17 -11.58 -3.68 18.22
C LEU A 17 -11.13 -5.13 18.04
N ALA A 18 -11.06 -5.90 19.13
CA ALA A 18 -10.68 -7.31 19.07
C ALA A 18 -11.69 -8.14 18.26
N GLN A 19 -12.98 -7.85 18.39
CA GLN A 19 -14.03 -8.49 17.61
C GLN A 19 -13.93 -8.13 16.13
N ASP A 20 -13.78 -6.84 15.79
CA ASP A 20 -13.57 -6.37 14.41
C ASP A 20 -12.32 -7.02 13.77
N MET A 21 -11.21 -7.09 14.52
CA MET A 21 -10.00 -7.78 14.08
C MET A 21 -10.19 -9.30 13.95
N ALA A 22 -10.99 -9.94 14.79
CA ALA A 22 -11.31 -11.37 14.65
C ALA A 22 -12.15 -11.63 13.39
N ASP A 23 -13.13 -10.77 13.13
CA ASP A 23 -14.05 -10.89 12.01
C ASP A 23 -13.41 -10.54 10.66
N HIS A 24 -12.36 -9.69 10.67
CA HIS A 24 -11.78 -9.16 9.43
C HIS A 24 -10.26 -9.36 9.25
N GLY A 25 -9.49 -9.68 10.30
CA GLY A 25 -8.02 -9.52 10.26
C GLY A 25 -7.14 -10.52 11.01
N ALA A 26 -7.70 -11.51 11.70
CA ALA A 26 -6.90 -12.42 12.53
C ALA A 26 -6.12 -13.48 11.74
N GLN A 27 -6.51 -13.78 10.50
CA GLN A 27 -5.85 -14.79 9.68
C GLN A 27 -4.67 -14.24 8.88
N ARG A 28 -3.61 -15.05 8.71
CA ARG A 28 -2.37 -14.63 8.02
C ARG A 28 -2.62 -14.12 6.59
N ASP A 29 -3.61 -14.68 5.91
CA ASP A 29 -3.99 -14.35 4.53
C ASP A 29 -5.23 -13.45 4.43
N ALA A 30 -5.67 -12.85 5.55
CA ALA A 30 -6.81 -11.96 5.56
C ALA A 30 -6.60 -10.78 4.58
N PRO A 31 -7.61 -10.40 3.78
CA PRO A 31 -7.52 -9.29 2.83
C PRO A 31 -7.04 -8.00 3.50
N ILE A 32 -7.54 -7.68 4.70
CA ILE A 32 -7.14 -6.47 5.43
C ILE A 32 -5.62 -6.42 5.64
N ARG A 33 -5.00 -7.50 6.11
CA ARG A 33 -3.56 -7.56 6.37
C ARG A 33 -2.75 -7.41 5.09
N THR A 34 -3.23 -8.02 4.00
CA THR A 34 -2.56 -7.91 2.69
C THR A 34 -2.66 -6.50 2.14
N ILE A 35 -3.86 -5.90 2.12
CA ILE A 35 -4.08 -4.56 1.58
C ILE A 35 -3.34 -3.50 2.38
N PHE A 36 -3.41 -3.54 3.72
CA PHE A 36 -2.63 -2.61 4.55
C PHE A 36 -1.10 -2.80 4.36
N GLY A 37 -0.65 -4.04 4.16
CA GLY A 37 0.73 -4.33 3.78
C GLY A 37 1.12 -3.76 2.41
N LEU A 38 0.20 -3.74 1.44
CA LEU A 38 0.43 -3.12 0.12
C LEU A 38 0.48 -1.58 0.22
N LEU A 39 -0.37 -0.98 1.06
CA LEU A 39 -0.38 0.48 1.31
C LEU A 39 0.94 0.95 1.92
N GLY A 40 1.47 0.19 2.88
CA GLY A 40 2.75 0.50 3.54
C GLY A 40 4.00 0.03 2.78
N ASP A 41 3.83 -0.76 1.71
CA ASP A 41 4.94 -1.25 0.91
C ASP A 41 5.41 -0.19 -0.10
N ARG A 42 6.73 -0.01 -0.15
CA ARG A 42 7.43 0.97 -1.00
C ARG A 42 6.97 1.00 -2.46
N TRP A 43 6.68 -0.16 -3.06
CA TRP A 43 6.55 -0.28 -4.51
C TRP A 43 5.11 -0.48 -4.96
N SER A 44 4.31 -1.18 -4.18
CA SER A 44 2.98 -1.64 -4.59
C SER A 44 2.05 -0.48 -4.90
N MET A 45 2.04 0.54 -4.03
CA MET A 45 1.24 1.74 -4.30
C MET A 45 1.75 2.57 -5.46
N LEU A 46 3.07 2.70 -5.66
CA LEU A 46 3.61 3.38 -6.84
C LEU A 46 3.22 2.67 -8.14
N VAL A 47 3.20 1.33 -8.15
CA VAL A 47 2.72 0.54 -9.30
C VAL A 47 1.25 0.83 -9.57
N LEU A 48 0.39 0.80 -8.55
CA LEU A 48 -1.04 1.07 -8.70
C LEU A 48 -1.30 2.51 -9.18
N LEU A 49 -0.61 3.49 -8.62
CA LEU A 49 -0.71 4.89 -9.03
C LEU A 49 -0.26 5.10 -10.49
N LEU A 50 0.79 4.42 -10.94
CA LEU A 50 1.19 4.43 -12.35
C LEU A 50 0.12 3.80 -13.24
N LEU A 51 -0.39 2.62 -12.87
CA LEU A 51 -1.42 1.93 -13.65
C LEU A 51 -2.76 2.68 -13.68
N ALA A 52 -3.02 3.57 -12.73
CA ALA A 52 -4.14 4.50 -12.76
C ALA A 52 -4.00 5.57 -13.85
N VAL A 53 -2.79 5.87 -14.31
CA VAL A 53 -2.54 6.80 -15.41
C VAL A 53 -2.77 6.13 -16.76
N ALA A 54 -2.22 4.93 -16.94
CA ALA A 54 -2.38 4.14 -18.15
C ALA A 54 -1.94 2.67 -17.95
N PRO A 55 -2.36 1.75 -18.83
CA PRO A 55 -1.73 0.44 -18.92
C PRO A 55 -0.26 0.54 -19.32
N PHE A 56 0.60 -0.27 -18.71
CA PHE A 56 2.04 -0.27 -18.96
C PHE A 56 2.60 -1.69 -19.08
N ARG A 57 3.71 -1.83 -19.82
CA ARG A 57 4.52 -3.06 -19.84
C ARG A 57 5.46 -3.09 -18.65
N HIS A 58 5.95 -4.28 -18.30
CA HIS A 58 6.88 -4.48 -17.18
C HIS A 58 8.13 -3.56 -17.27
N ALA A 59 8.72 -3.44 -18.46
CA ALA A 59 9.90 -2.59 -18.66
C ALA A 59 9.60 -1.09 -18.56
N GLU A 60 8.38 -0.66 -18.89
CA GLU A 60 7.93 0.73 -18.76
C GLU A 60 7.69 1.06 -17.29
N LEU A 61 6.94 0.21 -16.57
CA LEU A 61 6.74 0.31 -15.13
C LEU A 61 8.07 0.43 -14.38
N ARG A 62 9.02 -0.46 -14.66
CA ARG A 62 10.34 -0.42 -14.02
C ARG A 62 11.06 0.91 -14.24
N ARG A 63 11.06 1.42 -15.48
CA ARG A 63 11.71 2.70 -15.83
C ARG A 63 11.03 3.89 -15.16
N LEU A 64 9.71 3.88 -15.06
CA LEU A 64 8.95 4.93 -14.39
C LEU A 64 9.19 4.91 -12.87
N LEU A 65 9.14 3.72 -12.25
CA LEU A 65 9.43 3.55 -10.82
C LEU A 65 10.86 3.98 -10.46
N ASP A 66 11.85 3.61 -11.28
CA ASP A 66 13.26 4.03 -11.10
C ASP A 66 13.42 5.56 -11.15
N ARG A 67 12.53 6.29 -11.83
CA ARG A 67 12.58 7.77 -11.92
C ARG A 67 11.82 8.46 -10.80
N LEU A 68 10.75 7.85 -10.29
CA LEU A 68 9.87 8.45 -9.28
C LEU A 68 10.34 8.19 -7.85
N SER A 69 11.08 7.11 -7.61
CA SER A 69 11.53 6.74 -6.27
C SER A 69 12.85 7.40 -5.88
N ALA A 70 12.88 8.10 -4.75
CA ALA A 70 14.09 8.66 -4.16
C ALA A 70 14.98 7.59 -3.48
N GLU A 71 14.41 6.44 -3.12
CA GLU A 71 15.08 5.40 -2.31
C GLU A 71 15.83 4.34 -3.15
N GLY A 72 16.00 4.57 -4.46
CA GLY A 72 16.79 3.73 -5.36
C GLY A 72 15.97 2.96 -6.40
N ARG A 73 16.63 2.04 -7.12
CA ARG A 73 16.05 1.34 -8.28
C ARG A 73 15.37 0.03 -7.90
N ILE A 74 14.26 -0.29 -8.55
CA ILE A 74 13.56 -1.57 -8.34
C ILE A 74 14.20 -2.68 -9.19
N SER A 75 14.46 -3.83 -8.57
CA SER A 75 14.92 -5.01 -9.32
C SER A 75 13.77 -5.62 -10.11
N GLN A 76 14.08 -6.28 -11.24
CA GLN A 76 13.07 -6.95 -12.06
C GLN A 76 12.31 -8.02 -11.27
N ARG A 77 13.03 -8.80 -10.45
CA ARG A 77 12.45 -9.83 -9.59
C ARG A 77 11.43 -9.23 -8.62
N VAL A 78 11.77 -8.11 -7.97
CA VAL A 78 10.85 -7.45 -7.03
C VAL A 78 9.62 -6.93 -7.76
N LEU A 79 9.77 -6.27 -8.91
CA LEU A 79 8.62 -5.80 -9.69
C LEU A 79 7.70 -6.95 -10.12
N THR A 80 8.26 -8.08 -10.57
CA THR A 80 7.47 -9.27 -10.92
C THR A 80 6.70 -9.81 -9.71
N LEU A 81 7.31 -9.86 -8.53
CA LEU A 81 6.64 -10.31 -7.30
C LEU A 81 5.50 -9.36 -6.91
N LYS A 82 5.68 -8.04 -7.05
CA LYS A 82 4.63 -7.06 -6.79
C LYS A 82 3.46 -7.20 -7.75
N LEU A 83 3.72 -7.30 -9.06
CA LEU A 83 2.66 -7.47 -10.06
C LEU A 83 1.86 -8.76 -9.82
N ARG A 84 2.53 -9.89 -9.54
CA ARG A 84 1.85 -11.14 -9.19
C ARG A 84 0.99 -11.02 -7.94
N LEU A 85 1.46 -10.31 -6.93
CA LEU A 85 0.68 -10.08 -5.71
C LEU A 85 -0.54 -9.21 -5.99
N LEU A 86 -0.40 -8.15 -6.78
CA LEU A 86 -1.51 -7.28 -7.17
C LEU A 86 -2.53 -8.01 -8.06
N GLU A 87 -2.06 -8.86 -8.97
CA GLU A 87 -2.90 -9.75 -9.78
C GLU A 87 -3.67 -10.74 -8.90
N ARG A 88 -3.00 -11.39 -7.94
CA ARG A 88 -3.63 -12.35 -7.01
C ARG A 88 -4.74 -11.69 -6.17
N ASN A 89 -4.57 -10.43 -5.80
CA ASN A 89 -5.59 -9.67 -5.06
C ASN A 89 -6.65 -9.03 -5.97
N GLY A 90 -6.62 -9.30 -7.28
CA GLY A 90 -7.59 -8.77 -8.22
C GLY A 90 -7.49 -7.27 -8.46
N LEU A 91 -6.37 -6.63 -8.12
CA LEU A 91 -6.16 -5.18 -8.28
C LEU A 91 -5.57 -4.83 -9.65
N VAL A 92 -4.87 -5.77 -10.27
CA VAL A 92 -4.21 -5.60 -11.56
C VAL A 92 -4.58 -6.76 -12.49
N ALA A 93 -4.93 -6.43 -13.72
CA ALA A 93 -5.11 -7.39 -14.80
C ALA A 93 -3.84 -7.45 -15.66
N ARG A 94 -3.44 -8.68 -16.03
CA ARG A 94 -2.36 -8.95 -16.97
C ARG A 94 -2.94 -9.38 -18.30
N SER A 95 -2.55 -8.73 -19.39
CA SER A 95 -2.96 -9.07 -20.76
C SER A 95 -1.74 -9.38 -21.64
N VAL A 96 -1.97 -10.17 -22.69
CA VAL A 96 -0.98 -10.48 -23.73
C VAL A 96 -1.54 -9.96 -25.05
N SER A 97 -0.77 -9.14 -25.77
CA SER A 97 -1.19 -8.63 -27.07
C SER A 97 -1.07 -9.70 -28.15
N GLU A 98 -1.86 -9.55 -29.21
CA GLU A 98 -1.83 -10.40 -30.41
C GLU A 98 -0.69 -10.00 -31.38
N ASP A 99 0.15 -9.03 -31.01
CA ASP A 99 1.30 -8.61 -31.81
C ASP A 99 2.30 -9.75 -32.03
N VAL A 100 3.12 -9.66 -33.09
CA VAL A 100 4.32 -10.48 -33.26
C VAL A 100 5.57 -9.60 -33.13
N PRO A 101 6.40 -9.76 -32.08
CA PRO A 101 6.26 -10.68 -30.96
C PRO A 101 5.20 -10.22 -29.93
N PRO A 102 4.56 -11.16 -29.19
CA PRO A 102 3.51 -10.83 -28.23
C PRO A 102 4.06 -10.01 -27.07
N LYS A 103 3.34 -8.98 -26.66
CA LYS A 103 3.73 -8.08 -25.57
C LYS A 103 2.83 -8.30 -24.37
N VAL A 104 3.41 -8.22 -23.18
CA VAL A 104 2.68 -8.36 -21.91
C VAL A 104 2.43 -6.98 -21.32
N GLY A 105 1.15 -6.67 -21.07
CA GLY A 105 0.69 -5.42 -20.46
C GLY A 105 0.02 -5.66 -19.11
N TYR A 106 -0.01 -4.60 -18.30
CA TYR A 106 -0.67 -4.56 -17.00
C TYR A 106 -1.59 -3.35 -16.95
N ALA A 107 -2.78 -3.50 -16.38
CA ALA A 107 -3.76 -2.43 -16.18
C ALA A 107 -4.45 -2.60 -14.81
N LEU A 108 -5.01 -1.53 -14.26
CA LEU A 108 -5.89 -1.67 -13.10
C LEU A 108 -7.17 -2.41 -13.48
N THR A 109 -7.67 -3.19 -12.53
CA THR A 109 -9.07 -3.65 -12.53
C THR A 109 -9.97 -2.55 -11.94
N PRO A 110 -11.31 -2.69 -12.02
CA PRO A 110 -12.22 -1.81 -11.28
C PRO A 110 -11.92 -1.77 -9.77
N LEU A 111 -11.68 -2.92 -9.15
CA LEU A 111 -11.30 -3.01 -7.73
C LEU A 111 -9.98 -2.28 -7.44
N GLY A 112 -9.00 -2.40 -8.33
CA GLY A 112 -7.73 -1.68 -8.22
C GLY A 112 -7.92 -0.16 -8.33
N ALA A 113 -8.82 0.31 -9.19
CA ALA A 113 -9.15 1.72 -9.32
C ALA A 113 -9.82 2.27 -8.06
N GLU A 114 -10.78 1.53 -7.48
CA GLU A 114 -11.41 1.89 -6.21
C GLU A 114 -10.37 2.04 -5.08
N LEU A 115 -9.46 1.06 -4.94
CA LEU A 115 -8.40 1.14 -3.94
C LEU A 115 -7.47 2.35 -4.14
N VAL A 116 -7.17 2.72 -5.40
CA VAL A 116 -6.36 3.91 -5.68
C VAL A 116 -7.07 5.19 -5.22
N GLU A 117 -8.39 5.29 -5.40
CA GLU A 117 -9.14 6.45 -4.92
C GLU A 117 -9.19 6.53 -3.39
N GLU A 118 -9.29 5.39 -2.70
CA GLU A 118 -9.13 5.35 -1.23
C GLU A 118 -7.73 5.83 -0.81
N ALA A 119 -6.69 5.31 -1.47
CA ALA A 119 -5.32 5.67 -1.16
C ALA A 119 -5.04 7.16 -1.44
N ARG A 120 -5.64 7.75 -2.48
CA ARG A 120 -5.50 9.19 -2.79
C ARG A 120 -6.05 10.08 -1.68
N ARG A 121 -7.12 9.66 -1.00
CA ARG A 121 -7.63 10.41 0.16
C ARG A 121 -6.64 10.39 1.32
N LEU A 122 -6.05 9.23 1.59
CA LEU A 122 -4.99 9.10 2.59
C LEU A 122 -3.77 9.95 2.22
N LEU A 123 -3.33 9.92 0.96
CA LEU A 123 -2.25 10.75 0.44
C LEU A 123 -2.53 12.24 0.63
N GLY A 124 -3.77 12.69 0.34
CA GLY A 124 -4.20 14.07 0.55
C GLY A 124 -4.14 14.49 2.03
N TRP A 125 -4.58 13.61 2.93
CA TRP A 125 -4.44 13.86 4.38
C TRP A 125 -2.96 13.95 4.80
N VAL A 126 -2.11 13.03 4.34
CA VAL A 126 -0.66 13.04 4.64
C VAL A 126 -0.01 14.35 4.16
N GLN A 127 -0.37 14.82 2.97
CA GLN A 127 0.13 16.09 2.44
C GLN A 127 -0.30 17.28 3.31
N ALA A 128 -1.58 17.33 3.69
CA ALA A 128 -2.13 18.39 4.55
C ALA A 128 -1.50 18.39 5.95
N SER A 129 -1.21 17.21 6.51
CA SER A 129 -0.62 17.05 7.84
C SER A 129 0.91 17.01 7.85
N SER A 130 1.58 17.14 6.71
CA SER A 130 3.04 16.99 6.57
C SER A 130 3.84 17.90 7.51
N VAL A 131 3.40 19.15 7.68
CA VAL A 131 4.03 20.12 8.60
C VAL A 131 3.95 19.63 10.04
N GLN A 132 2.77 19.20 10.48
CA GLN A 132 2.55 18.70 11.84
C GLN A 132 3.37 17.44 12.11
N ILE A 133 3.42 16.52 11.15
CA ILE A 133 4.23 15.29 11.23
C ILE A 133 5.71 15.61 11.37
N ASN A 134 6.24 16.53 10.55
CA ASN A 134 7.65 16.90 10.60
C ASN A 134 8.01 17.66 11.88
N GLN A 135 7.10 18.50 12.40
CA GLN A 135 7.28 19.15 13.70
C GLN A 135 7.34 18.13 14.84
N ALA A 136 6.46 17.11 14.83
CA ALA A 136 6.47 16.04 15.81
C ALA A 136 7.77 15.23 15.77
N ARG A 137 8.26 14.88 14.57
CA ARG A 137 9.56 14.21 14.37
C ARG A 137 10.71 15.03 14.96
N ALA A 138 10.81 16.30 14.58
CA ALA A 138 11.87 17.17 15.07
C ALA A 138 11.81 17.36 16.60
N ALA A 139 10.62 17.35 17.21
CA ALA A 139 10.48 17.41 18.66
C ALA A 139 10.98 16.13 19.35
N PHE A 140 10.69 14.96 18.77
CA PHE A 140 11.18 13.68 19.25
C PHE A 140 12.70 13.57 19.15
N ASP A 141 13.28 13.89 17.99
CA ASP A 141 14.73 13.80 17.77
C ASP A 141 15.52 14.65 18.78
N ARG A 142 15.01 15.84 19.13
CA ARG A 142 15.61 16.72 20.16
C ARG A 142 15.55 16.15 21.59
N MET A 143 14.62 15.23 21.87
CA MET A 143 14.52 14.59 23.18
C MET A 143 15.47 13.40 23.32
N GLU A 144 15.84 12.74 22.22
CA GLU A 144 16.82 11.63 22.22
C GLU A 144 18.27 12.14 22.24
N ASP A 145 18.53 13.37 21.78
CA ASP A 145 19.87 14.01 21.81
C ASP A 145 20.27 14.60 23.18
N VAL A 146 19.43 14.48 24.23
CA VAL A 146 19.67 14.99 25.60
C VAL A 146 19.83 13.84 26.59
#